data_AF-A0A621UQ68-F1
#
_entry.id   AF-A0A621UQ68-F1
#
_cell.length_a   1.000
_cell.length_b   1.000
_cell.length_c   1.000
_cell.angle_alpha   90.00
_cell.angle_beta   90.00
_cell.angle_gamma   90.00
#
_symmetry.space_group_name_H-M   'P 1'
#
loop_
_entity.id
_entity.type
_entity.pdbx_description
1 polymer ?
#
loop_
_entity_poly.entity_id
_entity_poly.type
_entity_poly.pdbx_seq_one_letter_code
_entity_poly.pdbx_strand_id
1 'polypeptide(L)'
;MQIQSFYHSASLKTQEAFKSLQKTLYNGMQILSGQGKAPAKASDVRPEIIVLREPGATWGNYLQHQKTSNHSLHDIYNLQRDLLTVAATVLGKQDPVLTSMANQMELAKVKADRPATKQEEAAAKALKKNLIELIAVRTQQQDGLPAKEAHRFAAVAFRDAQVKQLNNQPWQTIKNTLTHNGHHYTNT
;
A
#
# COMPACT_ATOMS: atom_id res chain seq x y z
N MET A 1 -23.66 26.68 -21.03
CA MET A 1 -23.48 25.67 -19.96
C MET A 1 -24.34 24.49 -20.33
N GLN A 2 -23.73 23.35 -20.64
CA GLN A 2 -24.32 22.19 -21.30
C GLN A 2 -24.53 21.11 -20.24
N ILE A 3 -25.76 20.61 -20.05
CA ILE A 3 -26.02 19.40 -19.27
C ILE A 3 -26.61 18.39 -20.24
N GLN A 4 -25.76 17.50 -20.73
CA GLN A 4 -26.20 16.25 -21.38
C GLN A 4 -26.61 15.29 -20.27
N SER A 5 -27.88 14.84 -20.28
CA SER A 5 -28.29 13.68 -19.50
C SER A 5 -28.62 12.55 -20.47
N PHE A 6 -27.73 11.58 -20.51
CA PHE A 6 -27.91 10.31 -21.19
C PHE A 6 -28.88 9.45 -20.38
N TYR A 7 -30.11 9.27 -20.87
CA TYR A 7 -30.92 8.13 -20.46
C TYR A 7 -30.93 7.10 -21.59
N HIS A 8 -30.19 6.03 -21.37
CA HIS A 8 -30.28 4.80 -22.14
C HIS A 8 -31.68 4.22 -21.97
N SER A 9 -32.35 3.97 -23.09
CA SER A 9 -33.59 3.21 -23.18
C SER A 9 -33.36 1.78 -22.73
N ALA A 10 -33.70 1.47 -21.47
CA ALA A 10 -33.90 0.10 -21.03
C ALA A 10 -35.20 -0.43 -21.67
N SER A 11 -35.01 -1.44 -22.53
CA SER A 11 -36.03 -2.13 -23.31
C SER A 11 -37.24 -2.54 -22.47
N LEU A 12 -38.42 -2.10 -22.91
CA LEU A 12 -39.75 -2.41 -22.40
C LEU A 12 -40.03 -3.92 -22.45
N LYS A 13 -39.74 -4.63 -21.36
CA LYS A 13 -40.45 -5.88 -20.98
C LYS A 13 -41.53 -5.64 -19.92
N THR A 14 -41.83 -4.38 -19.62
CA THR A 14 -42.69 -3.98 -18.50
C THR A 14 -44.13 -3.68 -18.90
N GLN A 15 -44.47 -3.55 -20.18
CA GLN A 15 -45.83 -3.14 -20.59
C GLN A 15 -46.94 -4.14 -20.24
N GLU A 16 -46.63 -5.44 -20.09
CA GLU A 16 -47.63 -6.43 -19.66
C GLU A 16 -47.91 -6.41 -18.15
N ALA A 17 -46.98 -5.91 -17.34
CA ALA A 17 -47.09 -5.95 -15.87
C ALA A 17 -48.09 -4.93 -15.28
N PHE A 18 -48.54 -3.96 -16.07
CA PHE A 18 -49.42 -2.88 -15.60
C PHE A 18 -50.91 -3.12 -15.86
N LYS A 19 -51.30 -4.23 -16.51
CA LYS A 19 -52.71 -4.50 -16.88
C LYS A 19 -53.62 -4.86 -15.69
N SER A 20 -53.09 -5.15 -14.50
CA SER A 20 -53.86 -5.60 -13.33
C SER A 20 -53.79 -4.67 -12.10
N LEU A 21 -53.34 -3.43 -12.27
CA LEU A 21 -53.20 -2.48 -11.16
C LEU A 21 -54.55 -1.89 -10.74
N GLN A 22 -54.92 -2.03 -9.46
CA GLN A 22 -56.07 -1.35 -8.89
C GLN A 22 -55.68 0.08 -8.50
N LYS A 23 -56.46 1.05 -8.96
CA LYS A 23 -56.33 2.47 -8.63
C LYS A 23 -57.12 2.79 -7.37
N THR A 24 -56.45 3.33 -6.35
CA THR A 24 -57.10 3.79 -5.12
C THR A 24 -56.65 5.22 -4.83
N LEU A 25 -57.58 6.08 -4.44
CA LEU A 25 -57.31 7.46 -4.05
C LEU A 25 -57.13 7.53 -2.53
N TYR A 26 -55.98 8.02 -2.07
CA TYR A 26 -55.73 8.30 -0.65
C TYR A 26 -55.25 9.75 -0.51
N ASN A 27 -55.95 10.55 0.30
CA ASN A 27 -55.68 11.98 0.49
C ASN A 27 -55.50 12.77 -0.82
N GLY A 28 -56.36 12.52 -1.81
CA GLY A 28 -56.34 13.23 -3.11
C GLY A 28 -55.23 12.78 -4.07
N MET A 29 -54.38 11.82 -3.68
CA MET A 29 -53.30 11.30 -4.51
C MET A 29 -53.66 9.89 -5.03
N GLN A 30 -53.52 9.68 -6.33
CA GLN A 30 -53.89 8.42 -6.98
C GLN A 30 -52.74 7.42 -6.86
N ILE A 31 -52.95 6.33 -6.11
CA ILE A 31 -51.97 5.27 -5.89
C ILE A 31 -52.37 4.05 -6.73
N LEU A 32 -51.40 3.50 -7.45
CA LEU A 32 -51.54 2.25 -8.20
C LEU A 32 -51.00 1.10 -7.35
N SER A 33 -51.88 0.19 -6.93
CA SER A 33 -51.49 -1.02 -6.21
C SER A 33 -51.61 -2.24 -7.11
N GLY A 34 -50.54 -3.02 -7.20
CA GLY A 34 -50.54 -4.30 -7.90
C GLY A 34 -50.37 -5.44 -6.92
N GLN A 35 -50.96 -6.61 -7.23
CA GLN A 35 -50.64 -7.86 -6.53
C GLN A 35 -49.28 -8.41 -7.00
N GLY A 36 -48.23 -7.59 -6.86
CA GLY A 36 -46.86 -8.06 -7.01
C GLY A 36 -46.47 -8.92 -5.81
N LYS A 37 -45.78 -10.03 -6.04
CA LYS A 37 -45.14 -10.80 -4.96
C LYS A 37 -44.27 -9.85 -4.14
N ALA A 38 -44.38 -9.92 -2.81
CA ALA A 38 -43.48 -9.18 -1.92
C ALA A 38 -42.03 -9.46 -2.31
N PRO A 39 -41.14 -8.44 -2.32
CA PRO A 39 -39.73 -8.66 -2.62
C PRO A 39 -39.18 -9.71 -1.66
N ALA A 40 -38.57 -10.77 -2.22
CA ALA A 40 -37.93 -11.78 -1.40
C ALA A 40 -36.79 -11.14 -0.59
N LYS A 41 -36.65 -11.51 0.70
CA LYS A 41 -35.48 -11.12 1.49
C LYS A 41 -34.22 -11.52 0.71
N ALA A 42 -33.28 -10.59 0.53
CA ALA A 42 -31.99 -10.90 -0.03
C ALA A 42 -31.38 -12.07 0.76
N SER A 43 -30.89 -13.11 0.06
CA SER A 43 -30.11 -14.17 0.70
C SER A 43 -28.99 -13.51 1.49
N ASP A 44 -28.71 -13.96 2.71
CA ASP A 44 -27.59 -13.43 3.51
C ASP A 44 -26.28 -13.74 2.76
N VAL A 45 -25.79 -12.81 1.94
CA VAL A 45 -24.64 -12.98 1.01
C VAL A 45 -23.31 -12.88 1.75
N ARG A 46 -23.27 -13.24 3.03
CA ARG A 46 -22.04 -13.16 3.83
C ARG A 46 -21.21 -14.42 3.60
N PRO A 47 -19.98 -14.31 3.05
CA PRO A 47 -19.10 -15.47 2.98
C PRO A 47 -18.72 -15.91 4.39
N GLU A 48 -18.56 -17.23 4.57
CA GLU A 48 -17.95 -17.76 5.78
C GLU A 48 -16.47 -17.35 5.82
N ILE A 49 -16.05 -16.70 6.92
CA ILE A 49 -14.67 -16.24 7.10
C ILE A 49 -14.12 -16.94 8.35
N ILE A 50 -13.22 -17.89 8.13
CA ILE A 50 -12.48 -18.56 9.21
C ILE A 50 -11.04 -18.03 9.20
N VAL A 51 -10.63 -17.40 10.30
CA VAL A 51 -9.26 -16.90 10.48
C VAL A 51 -8.45 -17.93 11.26
N LEU A 52 -7.51 -18.59 10.58
CA LEU A 52 -6.57 -19.53 11.18
C LEU A 52 -5.44 -18.76 11.85
N ARG A 53 -5.47 -18.69 13.19
CA ARG A 53 -4.46 -18.00 13.99
C ARG A 53 -3.36 -18.98 14.35
N GLU A 54 -2.14 -18.67 13.96
CA GLU A 54 -0.94 -19.42 14.34
C GLU A 54 -0.15 -18.65 15.42
N PRO A 55 0.37 -19.32 16.46
CA PRO A 55 1.22 -18.67 17.45
C PRO A 55 2.60 -18.30 16.86
N GLY A 56 3.14 -17.16 17.28
CA GLY A 56 4.51 -16.73 16.94
C GLY A 56 4.63 -15.89 15.66
N ALA A 57 5.87 -15.72 15.19
CA ALA A 57 6.21 -14.86 14.05
C ALA A 57 6.14 -15.61 12.71
N THR A 58 4.93 -15.95 12.26
CA THR A 58 4.71 -16.72 11.02
C THR A 58 4.66 -15.88 9.74
N TRP A 59 4.66 -14.55 9.87
CA TRP A 59 4.46 -13.61 8.76
C TRP A 59 5.48 -13.75 7.62
N GLY A 60 6.70 -14.18 7.92
CA GLY A 60 7.75 -14.40 6.91
C GLY A 60 7.39 -15.46 5.87
N ASN A 61 6.54 -16.43 6.23
CA ASN A 61 6.10 -17.51 5.33
C ASN A 61 5.15 -17.03 4.22
N TYR A 62 4.58 -15.83 4.37
CA TYR A 62 3.61 -15.26 3.45
C TYR A 62 4.22 -14.23 2.49
N LEU A 63 5.54 -14.00 2.57
CA LEU A 63 6.22 -13.05 1.70
C LEU A 63 6.31 -13.58 0.27
N GLN A 64 6.01 -12.72 -0.69
CA GLN A 64 6.16 -13.02 -2.10
C GLN A 64 7.49 -12.45 -2.58
N HIS A 65 8.40 -13.31 -3.04
CA HIS A 65 9.75 -12.90 -3.45
C HIS A 65 9.91 -12.69 -4.95
N GLN A 66 8.91 -13.05 -5.75
CA GLN A 66 8.96 -12.88 -7.19
C GLN A 66 8.93 -11.40 -7.56
N LYS A 67 9.96 -10.95 -8.29
CA LYS A 67 10.11 -9.58 -8.73
C LYS A 67 9.44 -9.33 -10.07
N THR A 68 8.89 -8.14 -10.26
CA THR A 68 8.52 -7.65 -11.58
C THR A 68 9.77 -7.31 -12.40
N SER A 69 9.65 -7.27 -13.73
CA SER A 69 10.76 -7.01 -14.64
C SER A 69 11.22 -5.54 -14.65
N ASN A 70 10.32 -4.59 -14.34
CA ASN A 70 10.60 -3.16 -14.37
C ASN A 70 9.98 -2.41 -13.20
N HIS A 71 10.70 -1.42 -12.66
CA HIS A 71 10.25 -0.53 -11.58
C HIS A 71 9.65 -1.26 -10.37
N SER A 72 10.35 -2.28 -9.84
CA SER A 72 9.85 -3.08 -8.71
C SER A 72 9.48 -2.23 -7.51
N LEU A 73 8.21 -2.32 -7.10
CA LEU A 73 7.75 -1.70 -5.86
C LEU A 73 8.42 -2.35 -4.64
N HIS A 74 8.71 -3.65 -4.70
CA HIS A 74 9.47 -4.32 -3.64
C HIS A 74 10.89 -3.76 -3.50
N ASP A 75 11.55 -3.33 -4.57
CA ASP A 75 12.85 -2.66 -4.49
C ASP A 75 12.74 -1.28 -3.85
N ILE A 76 11.63 -0.57 -4.09
CA ILE A 76 11.33 0.68 -3.38
C ILE A 76 11.17 0.41 -1.88
N TYR A 77 10.46 -0.65 -1.48
CA TYR A 77 10.33 -1.02 -0.06
C TYR A 77 11.68 -1.34 0.58
N ASN A 78 12.57 -2.04 -0.13
CA ASN A 78 13.94 -2.28 0.34
C ASN A 78 14.68 -0.97 0.59
N LEU A 79 14.67 -0.05 -0.37
CA LEU A 79 15.31 1.25 -0.24
C LEU A 79 14.74 2.04 0.96
N GLN A 80 13.41 2.08 1.09
CA GLN A 80 12.75 2.80 2.19
C GLN A 80 13.08 2.18 3.55
N ARG A 81 13.08 0.85 3.66
CA ARG A 81 13.51 0.11 4.87
C ARG A 81 14.94 0.48 5.26
N ASP A 82 15.84 0.50 4.28
CA ASP A 82 17.25 0.78 4.52
C ASP A 82 17.43 2.23 5.00
N LEU A 83 16.73 3.20 4.40
CA LEU A 83 16.72 4.60 4.85
C LEU A 83 16.15 4.76 6.27
N LEU A 84 15.06 4.05 6.59
CA LEU A 84 14.47 4.04 7.94
C LEU A 84 15.44 3.44 8.97
N THR A 85 16.20 2.41 8.59
CA THR A 85 17.22 1.78 9.44
C THR A 85 18.38 2.72 9.72
N VAL A 86 18.84 3.47 8.70
CA VAL A 86 19.83 4.55 8.88
C VAL A 86 19.31 5.58 9.89
N ALA A 87 18.09 6.10 9.70
CA ALA A 87 17.53 7.11 10.59
C ALA A 87 17.37 6.60 12.04
N ALA A 88 16.90 5.37 12.21
CA ALA A 88 16.78 4.73 13.52
C ALA A 88 18.13 4.58 14.22
N THR A 89 19.20 4.33 13.45
CA THR A 89 20.58 4.25 13.97
C THR A 89 21.08 5.62 14.43
N VAL A 90 20.81 6.68 13.66
CA VAL A 90 21.17 8.06 14.04
C VAL A 90 20.48 8.49 15.33
N LEU A 91 19.20 8.15 15.49
CA LEU A 91 18.45 8.43 16.73
C LEU A 91 18.73 7.43 17.86
N GLY A 92 19.71 6.53 17.71
CA GLY A 92 20.14 5.61 18.77
C GLY A 92 19.04 4.66 19.25
N LYS A 93 18.11 4.25 18.39
CA LYS A 93 16.92 3.43 18.72
C LYS A 93 15.96 4.04 19.75
N GLN A 94 16.06 5.34 20.01
CA GLN A 94 15.13 6.03 20.91
C GLN A 94 13.72 6.15 20.30
N ASP A 95 13.61 6.06 18.98
CA ASP A 95 12.33 6.06 18.27
C ASP A 95 12.01 4.65 17.72
N PRO A 96 11.23 3.83 18.45
CA PRO A 96 10.89 2.47 18.00
C PRO A 96 9.95 2.47 16.79
N VAL A 97 9.34 3.62 16.46
CA VAL A 97 8.44 3.75 15.31
C VAL A 97 9.22 3.55 14.01
N LEU A 98 10.43 4.12 13.90
CA LEU A 98 11.24 3.96 12.69
C LEU A 98 11.63 2.51 12.43
N THR A 99 12.00 1.76 13.48
CA THR A 99 12.25 0.32 13.37
C THR A 99 10.99 -0.46 13.02
N SER A 100 9.84 -0.08 13.60
CA SER A 100 8.56 -0.72 13.28
C SER A 100 8.13 -0.47 11.83
N MET A 101 8.33 0.76 11.33
CA MET A 101 8.08 1.10 9.93
C MET A 101 9.03 0.34 9.00
N ALA A 102 10.30 0.19 9.36
CA ALA A 102 11.24 -0.64 8.59
C ALA A 102 10.75 -2.11 8.51
N ASN A 103 10.27 -2.67 9.63
CA ASN A 103 9.68 -4.02 9.64
C ASN A 103 8.41 -4.10 8.77
N GLN A 104 7.59 -3.04 8.75
CA GLN A 104 6.42 -2.96 7.89
C GLN A 104 6.78 -2.93 6.40
N MET A 105 7.91 -2.33 6.01
CA MET A 105 8.38 -2.39 4.62
C MET A 105 8.72 -3.82 4.19
N GLU A 106 9.21 -4.65 5.12
CA GLU A 106 9.42 -6.08 4.85
C GLU A 106 8.08 -6.82 4.74
N LEU A 107 7.18 -6.59 5.71
CA LEU A 107 5.85 -7.19 5.73
C LEU A 107 4.99 -6.77 4.52
N ALA A 108 5.19 -5.59 3.94
CA ALA A 108 4.45 -5.12 2.77
C ALA A 108 4.62 -6.05 1.55
N LYS A 109 5.68 -6.86 1.52
CA LYS A 109 5.95 -7.85 0.46
C LYS A 109 5.07 -9.11 0.54
N VAL A 110 4.13 -9.19 1.49
CA VAL A 110 3.04 -10.19 1.41
C VAL A 110 2.16 -10.01 0.17
N LYS A 111 2.14 -8.80 -0.39
CA LYS A 111 1.50 -8.50 -1.68
C LYS A 111 2.48 -8.76 -2.81
N ALA A 112 1.97 -9.35 -3.89
CA ALA A 112 2.72 -9.56 -5.12
C ALA A 112 3.40 -8.26 -5.60
N ASP A 113 4.61 -8.40 -6.13
CA ASP A 113 5.33 -7.26 -6.69
C ASP A 113 4.62 -6.73 -7.93
N ARG A 114 4.76 -5.43 -8.16
CA ARG A 114 4.22 -4.73 -9.33
C ARG A 114 5.08 -3.52 -9.67
N PRO A 115 4.97 -2.98 -10.89
CA PRO A 115 5.55 -1.69 -11.20
C PRO A 115 5.06 -0.60 -10.23
N ALA A 116 6.00 0.17 -9.71
CA ALA A 116 5.74 1.32 -8.88
C ALA A 116 5.08 2.44 -9.68
N THR A 117 4.17 3.15 -9.02
CA THR A 117 3.57 4.37 -9.54
C THR A 117 4.55 5.54 -9.40
N LYS A 118 4.35 6.61 -10.17
CA LYS A 118 5.16 7.82 -10.08
C LYS A 118 5.12 8.45 -8.68
N GLN A 119 3.97 8.33 -8.00
CA GLN A 119 3.77 8.83 -6.64
C GLN A 119 4.59 8.03 -5.62
N GLU A 120 4.65 6.71 -5.76
CA GLU A 120 5.46 5.83 -4.89
C GLU A 120 6.95 6.10 -5.07
N GLU A 121 7.41 6.25 -6.32
CA GLU A 121 8.79 6.65 -6.60
C GLU A 121 9.13 8.04 -6.03
N ALA A 122 8.23 9.01 -6.20
CA ALA A 122 8.43 10.36 -5.67
C ALA A 122 8.46 10.36 -4.14
N ALA A 123 7.59 9.59 -3.49
CA ALA A 123 7.58 9.42 -2.04
C ALA A 123 8.88 8.79 -1.53
N ALA A 124 9.40 7.77 -2.23
CA ALA A 124 10.68 7.16 -1.89
C ALA A 124 11.86 8.14 -2.03
N LYS A 125 11.85 8.97 -3.08
CA LYS A 125 12.86 10.02 -3.27
C LYS A 125 12.80 11.09 -2.18
N ALA A 126 11.60 11.50 -1.77
CA ALA A 126 11.39 12.49 -0.72
C ALA A 126 11.73 11.95 0.69
N LEU A 127 11.63 10.63 0.91
CA LEU A 127 11.80 10.01 2.22
C LEU A 127 13.11 10.39 2.91
N LYS A 128 14.24 10.39 2.18
CA LYS A 128 15.54 10.77 2.76
C LYS A 128 15.51 12.17 3.37
N LYS A 129 14.93 13.13 2.64
CA LYS A 129 14.80 14.51 3.11
C LYS A 129 13.90 14.59 4.35
N ASN A 130 12.75 13.93 4.32
CA ASN A 130 11.80 13.90 5.43
C ASN A 130 12.42 13.28 6.70
N LEU A 131 13.25 12.24 6.55
CA LEU A 131 13.95 11.62 7.68
C LEU A 131 15.04 12.53 8.27
N ILE A 132 15.76 13.29 7.44
CA ILE A 132 16.72 14.29 7.92
C ILE A 132 15.99 15.40 8.69
N GLU A 133 14.85 15.88 8.18
CA GLU A 133 14.02 16.87 8.86
C GLU A 133 13.50 16.35 10.20
N LEU A 134 13.04 15.09 10.26
CA LEU A 134 12.63 14.44 11.50
C LEU A 134 13.76 14.39 12.53
N ILE A 135 14.97 13.95 12.11
CA ILE A 135 16.15 13.90 12.99
C ILE A 135 16.47 15.30 13.49
N ALA A 136 16.47 16.30 12.61
CA ALA A 136 16.74 17.69 12.98
C ALA A 136 15.76 18.17 14.07
N VAL A 137 14.45 17.97 13.88
CA VAL A 137 13.42 18.33 14.87
C VAL A 137 13.65 17.61 16.20
N ARG A 138 14.02 16.33 16.18
CA ARG A 138 14.35 15.58 17.41
C ARG A 138 15.59 16.13 18.12
N THR A 139 16.65 16.45 17.38
CA THR A 139 17.85 17.09 17.93
C THR A 139 17.54 18.44 18.56
N GLN A 140 16.65 19.24 17.95
CA GLN A 140 16.21 20.50 18.57
C GLN A 140 15.47 20.28 19.88
N GLN A 141 14.59 19.27 19.94
CA GLN A 141 13.80 18.95 21.13
C GLN A 141 14.66 18.41 22.29
N GLN A 142 15.69 17.61 21.98
CA GLN A 142 16.52 16.96 23.00
C GLN A 142 17.68 17.85 23.45
N ASP A 143 18.34 18.51 22.51
CA ASP A 143 19.62 19.18 22.76
C ASP A 143 19.50 20.71 22.70
N GLY A 144 18.33 21.26 22.34
CA GLY A 144 18.10 22.70 22.26
C GLY A 144 18.83 23.41 21.12
N LEU A 145 19.33 22.67 20.12
CA LEU A 145 20.08 23.26 19.01
C LEU A 145 19.23 24.22 18.17
N PRO A 146 19.81 25.30 17.64
CA PRO A 146 19.17 26.14 16.62
C PRO A 146 18.82 25.33 15.36
N ALA A 147 17.71 25.68 14.70
CA ALA A 147 17.17 24.91 13.57
C ALA A 147 18.19 24.62 12.45
N LYS A 148 18.99 25.62 12.08
CA LYS A 148 20.02 25.47 11.03
C LYS A 148 21.14 24.51 11.45
N GLU A 149 21.54 24.56 12.72
CA GLU A 149 22.60 23.71 13.25
C GLU A 149 22.12 22.27 13.42
N ALA A 150 20.90 22.08 13.92
CA ALA A 150 20.24 20.78 14.02
C ALA A 150 20.09 20.12 12.64
N HIS A 151 19.68 20.88 11.62
CA HIS A 151 19.59 20.37 10.25
C HIS A 151 20.96 20.00 9.68
N ARG A 152 22.00 20.83 9.90
CA ARG A 152 23.37 20.51 9.48
C ARG A 152 23.87 19.23 10.15
N PHE A 153 23.65 19.09 11.45
CA PHE A 153 23.98 17.90 12.21
C PHE A 153 23.26 16.67 11.65
N ALA A 154 21.93 16.74 11.49
CA ALA A 154 21.12 15.64 10.98
C ALA A 154 21.57 15.17 9.60
N ALA A 155 21.88 16.09 8.68
CA ALA A 155 22.34 15.76 7.34
C ALA A 155 23.70 15.03 7.34
N VAL A 156 24.65 15.48 8.17
CA VAL A 156 25.97 14.85 8.32
C VAL A 156 25.84 13.49 8.97
N ALA A 157 25.14 13.41 10.11
CA ALA A 157 24.94 12.16 10.84
C ALA A 157 24.24 11.09 9.99
N PHE A 158 23.20 11.48 9.22
CA PHE A 158 22.51 10.57 8.30
C PHE A 158 23.44 10.07 7.20
N ARG A 159 24.22 10.96 6.57
CA ARG A 159 25.16 10.57 5.51
C ARG A 159 26.20 9.58 6.04
N ASP A 160 26.78 9.86 7.19
CA ASP A 160 27.85 9.04 7.75
C ASP A 160 27.30 7.66 8.19
N ALA A 161 26.10 7.63 8.78
CA ALA A 161 25.41 6.38 9.09
C ALA A 161 25.03 5.58 7.83
N GLN A 162 24.60 6.27 6.76
CA GLN A 162 24.30 5.63 5.46
C GLN A 162 25.54 4.96 4.87
N VAL A 163 26.69 5.64 4.89
CA VAL A 163 27.97 5.07 4.42
C VAL A 163 28.35 3.84 5.24
N LYS A 164 28.26 3.92 6.58
CA LYS A 164 28.53 2.78 7.46
C LYS A 164 27.61 1.60 7.18
N GLN A 165 26.31 1.83 6.97
CA GLN A 165 25.36 0.77 6.64
C GLN A 165 25.67 0.11 5.30
N LEU A 166 26.05 0.90 4.28
CA LEU A 166 26.42 0.37 2.97
C LEU A 166 27.70 -0.47 3.03
N ASN A 167 28.71 0.00 3.76
CA ASN A 167 30.00 -0.70 3.90
C ASN A 167 29.91 -1.97 4.76
N ASN A 168 28.89 -2.09 5.61
CA ASN A 168 28.64 -3.27 6.43
C ASN A 168 27.66 -4.27 5.80
N GLN A 169 27.27 -4.09 4.53
CA GLN A 169 26.45 -5.09 3.85
C GLN A 169 27.25 -6.39 3.64
N PRO A 170 26.66 -7.56 3.94
CA PRO A 170 27.33 -8.84 3.68
C PRO A 170 27.54 -9.01 2.18
N TRP A 171 28.62 -9.71 1.82
CA TRP A 171 28.90 -10.02 0.42
C TRP A 171 27.73 -10.84 -0.17
N GLN A 172 27.15 -10.35 -1.26
CA GLN A 172 26.12 -11.06 -2.01
C GLN A 172 26.71 -11.56 -3.32
N THR A 173 26.74 -12.88 -3.51
CA THR A 173 27.08 -13.49 -4.80
C THR A 173 25.97 -13.17 -5.80
N ILE A 174 26.30 -12.42 -6.86
CA ILE A 174 25.36 -12.18 -7.96
C ILE A 174 25.30 -13.45 -8.80
N LYS A 175 24.30 -14.30 -8.57
CA LYS A 175 24.03 -15.46 -9.41
C LYS A 175 23.26 -15.02 -10.65
N ASN A 176 23.94 -14.96 -11.79
CA ASN A 176 23.30 -14.69 -13.06
C ASN A 176 22.84 -16.01 -13.67
N THR A 177 21.53 -16.21 -13.77
CA THR A 177 20.93 -17.33 -14.48
C THR A 177 20.49 -16.88 -15.86
N LEU A 178 21.14 -17.38 -16.91
CA LEU A 178 20.74 -17.17 -18.31
C LEU A 178 20.11 -18.47 -18.83
N THR A 179 18.94 -18.37 -19.47
CA THR A 179 18.39 -19.49 -20.23
C THR A 179 18.49 -19.18 -21.71
N HIS A 180 19.20 -20.02 -22.47
CA HIS A 180 19.36 -19.87 -23.91
C HIS A 180 19.23 -21.23 -24.59
N ASN A 181 18.37 -21.34 -25.61
CA ASN A 181 18.07 -22.59 -26.33
C ASN A 181 17.72 -23.79 -25.42
N GLY A 182 16.96 -23.57 -24.34
CA GLY A 182 16.58 -24.63 -23.41
C GLY A 182 17.68 -25.05 -22.42
N HIS A 183 18.88 -24.45 -22.49
CA HIS A 183 19.96 -24.68 -21.54
C HIS A 183 19.99 -23.59 -20.47
N HIS A 184 20.13 -24.01 -19.21
CA HIS A 184 20.29 -23.12 -18.06
C HIS A 184 21.76 -22.94 -17.74
N TYR A 185 22.25 -21.71 -17.86
CA TYR A 185 23.60 -21.30 -17.50
C TYR A 185 23.54 -20.52 -16.19
N THR A 186 24.30 -20.96 -15.19
CA THR A 186 24.45 -20.24 -13.94
C THR A 186 25.90 -19.77 -13.85
N ASN A 187 26.11 -18.46 -13.83
CA ASN A 187 27.42 -17.87 -13.53
C ASN A 187 27.43 -17.43 -12.06
N THR A 188 28.40 -17.90 -11.30
CA THR A 188 28.62 -17.60 -9.87
C THR A 188 29.86 -16.75 -9.71
#